data_AF-A0A3C0QJ02-F1
#
_entry.id   AF-A0A3C0QJ02-F1
#
_cell.length_a   1.000
_cell.length_b   1.000
_cell.length_c   1.000
_cell.angle_alpha   90.00
_cell.angle_beta   90.00
_cell.angle_gamma   90.00
#
_symmetry.space_group_name_H-M   'P 1'
#
loop_
_entity.id
_entity.type
_entity.pdbx_description
1 polymer ?
#
loop_
_entity_poly.entity_id
_entity_poly.type
_entity_poly.pdbx_seq_one_letter_code
_entity_poly.pdbx_strand_id
1 'polypeptide(L)'
;MILRTLDLSGDKASFLSLIYKGPLAENDKKPIARKLCNRQLEALVRSSGYGSLIIAFPMISRPEDIAMQREHILKMTKRLDRTHRSVKRDIPLCAFIETPAAVFALEEILDECDYINIGTNDLLSLVYARSRQLIRTSNSEDFLQPPTLMILRSIIDRANKKGKKVTLCGGIAASPKFLPILIGMGIDNISVELKSYTRVRSLLYKLDPERCRRLVLRLEKLKAKKDIIRELSSFGVSGI
;
A
#
# COMPACT_ATOMS: atom_id res chain seq x y z
N MET A 1 -11.23 7.23 6.01
CA MET A 1 -11.25 5.77 5.76
C MET A 1 -10.71 5.53 4.36
N ILE A 2 -9.79 4.57 4.19
CA ILE A 2 -9.28 4.16 2.89
C ILE A 2 -9.97 2.85 2.50
N LEU A 3 -10.70 2.83 1.39
CA LEU A 3 -11.33 1.62 0.87
C LEU A 3 -10.63 1.19 -0.42
N ARG A 4 -10.01 0.02 -0.37
CA ARG A 4 -9.36 -0.58 -1.54
C ARG A 4 -10.39 -1.24 -2.44
N THR A 5 -10.33 -0.93 -3.73
CA THR A 5 -11.14 -1.61 -4.75
C THR A 5 -10.74 -3.08 -4.86
N LEU A 6 -11.55 -3.84 -5.58
CA LEU A 6 -11.33 -5.26 -5.78
C LEU A 6 -9.96 -5.51 -6.41
N ASP A 7 -9.16 -6.34 -5.72
CA ASP A 7 -7.88 -6.82 -6.21
C ASP A 7 -8.05 -8.22 -6.77
N LEU A 8 -8.03 -8.34 -8.10
CA LEU A 8 -8.18 -9.59 -8.84
C LEU A 8 -6.82 -10.20 -9.24
N SER A 9 -5.70 -9.73 -8.69
CA SER A 9 -4.38 -10.26 -9.04
C SER A 9 -4.08 -11.62 -8.39
N GLY A 10 -3.26 -12.43 -9.08
CA GLY A 10 -2.74 -13.70 -8.60
C GLY A 10 -3.83 -14.66 -8.12
N ASP A 11 -3.62 -15.27 -6.96
CA ASP A 11 -4.53 -16.26 -6.35
C ASP A 11 -5.95 -15.73 -6.14
N LYS A 12 -6.17 -14.41 -6.10
CA LYS A 12 -7.50 -13.80 -5.90
C LYS A 12 -8.37 -13.84 -7.15
N ALA A 13 -7.80 -14.08 -8.33
CA ALA A 13 -8.57 -14.28 -9.56
C ALA A 13 -9.49 -15.51 -9.48
N SER A 14 -9.13 -16.50 -8.66
CA SER A 14 -9.94 -17.70 -8.39
C SER A 14 -11.28 -17.38 -7.71
N PHE A 15 -11.40 -16.21 -7.06
CA PHE A 15 -12.63 -15.74 -6.43
C PHE A 15 -13.77 -15.54 -7.45
N LEU A 16 -13.45 -15.15 -8.69
CA LEU A 16 -14.45 -15.04 -9.75
C LEU A 16 -15.04 -16.40 -10.11
N SER A 17 -14.23 -17.45 -10.16
CA SER A 17 -14.72 -18.82 -10.39
C SER A 17 -15.61 -19.32 -9.24
N LEU A 18 -15.34 -18.88 -8.01
CA LEU A 18 -16.13 -19.23 -6.83
C LEU A 18 -17.52 -18.55 -6.83
N ILE A 19 -17.61 -17.27 -7.20
CA ILE A 19 -18.88 -16.53 -7.27
C ILE A 19 -19.81 -17.14 -8.33
N TYR A 20 -19.25 -17.60 -9.45
CA TYR A 20 -20.01 -18.06 -10.60
C TYR A 20 -20.20 -19.58 -10.66
N LYS A 21 -19.81 -20.32 -9.59
CA LYS A 21 -20.03 -21.78 -9.42
C LYS A 21 -19.62 -22.62 -10.64
N GLY A 22 -18.47 -22.31 -11.27
CA GLY A 22 -17.96 -23.07 -12.40
C GLY A 22 -16.72 -22.45 -13.05
N PRO A 23 -15.98 -23.21 -13.88
CA PRO A 23 -14.87 -22.66 -14.65
C PRO A 23 -15.40 -21.65 -15.68
N LEU A 24 -15.17 -20.37 -15.44
CA LEU A 24 -15.40 -19.32 -16.43
C LEU A 24 -14.34 -19.42 -17.53
N ALA A 25 -14.77 -19.36 -18.80
CA ALA A 25 -13.86 -19.15 -19.92
C ALA A 25 -13.10 -17.84 -19.73
N GLU A 26 -11.84 -17.78 -20.17
CA GLU A 26 -10.97 -16.63 -19.95
C GLU A 26 -11.53 -15.33 -20.55
N ASN A 27 -12.28 -15.45 -21.65
CA ASN A 27 -12.96 -14.34 -22.33
C ASN A 27 -14.12 -13.74 -21.51
N ASP A 28 -14.77 -14.52 -20.64
CA ASP A 28 -15.91 -14.06 -19.83
C ASP A 28 -15.49 -13.42 -18.50
N LYS A 29 -14.27 -13.72 -18.03
CA LYS A 29 -13.74 -13.18 -16.77
C LYS A 29 -13.60 -11.66 -16.81
N LYS A 30 -13.13 -11.09 -17.94
CA LYS A 30 -12.88 -9.64 -18.08
C LYS A 30 -14.17 -8.81 -18.05
N PRO A 31 -15.23 -9.12 -18.82
CA PRO A 31 -16.52 -8.39 -18.73
C PRO A 31 -17.15 -8.45 -17.34
N ILE A 32 -17.12 -9.62 -16.70
CA ILE A 32 -17.67 -9.84 -15.36
C ILE A 32 -16.90 -9.00 -14.32
N ALA A 33 -15.57 -9.08 -14.33
CA ALA A 33 -14.70 -8.30 -13.46
C ALA A 33 -14.98 -6.79 -13.63
N ARG A 34 -15.08 -6.32 -14.87
CA ARG A 34 -15.39 -4.91 -15.17
C ARG A 34 -16.75 -4.49 -14.61
N LYS A 35 -17.79 -5.32 -14.76
CA LYS A 35 -19.12 -5.05 -14.21
C LYS A 35 -19.08 -4.98 -12.67
N LEU A 36 -18.36 -5.91 -12.03
CA LEU A 36 -18.21 -5.92 -10.57
C LEU A 36 -17.44 -4.71 -10.06
N CYS A 37 -16.33 -4.35 -10.71
CA CYS A 37 -15.55 -3.15 -10.38
C CYS A 37 -16.39 -1.87 -10.53
N ASN A 38 -17.16 -1.75 -11.61
CA ASN A 38 -18.03 -0.60 -11.81
C ASN A 38 -19.12 -0.49 -10.74
N ARG A 39 -19.73 -1.61 -10.35
CA ARG A 39 -20.71 -1.63 -9.25
C ARG A 39 -20.09 -1.26 -7.91
N GLN A 40 -18.88 -1.75 -7.63
CA GLN A 40 -18.15 -1.39 -6.42
C GLN A 40 -17.84 0.11 -6.40
N LEU A 41 -17.31 0.66 -7.50
CA LEU A 41 -17.02 2.09 -7.61
C LEU A 41 -18.28 2.95 -7.43
N GLU A 42 -19.40 2.56 -8.05
CA GLU A 42 -20.68 3.28 -7.86
C GLU A 42 -21.14 3.30 -6.40
N ALA A 43 -21.02 2.17 -5.69
CA ALA A 43 -21.33 2.11 -4.26
C ALA A 43 -20.39 3.01 -3.43
N LEU A 44 -19.09 3.03 -3.75
CA LEU A 44 -18.11 3.89 -3.10
C LEU A 44 -18.42 5.38 -3.35
N VAL A 45 -18.69 5.78 -4.58
CA VAL A 45 -19.06 7.17 -4.92
C VAL A 45 -20.35 7.59 -4.21
N ARG A 46 -21.39 6.73 -4.18
CA ARG A 46 -22.63 7.01 -3.44
C ARG A 46 -22.41 7.15 -1.93
N SER A 47 -21.47 6.40 -1.36
CA SER A 47 -21.18 6.45 0.07
C SER A 47 -20.27 7.61 0.49
N SER A 48 -19.64 8.31 -0.46
CA SER A 48 -18.72 9.43 -0.20
C SER A 48 -19.31 10.57 0.63
N GLY A 49 -20.64 10.73 0.61
CA GLY A 49 -21.37 11.72 1.39
C GLY A 49 -21.45 11.50 2.88
N TYR A 50 -21.26 10.26 3.33
CA TYR A 50 -21.49 9.87 4.72
C TYR A 50 -20.23 9.94 5.58
N GLY A 51 -19.09 10.37 5.01
CA GLY A 51 -17.84 10.50 5.75
C GLY A 51 -16.63 10.85 4.89
N SER A 52 -15.43 10.77 5.48
CA SER A 52 -14.18 10.93 4.74
C SER A 52 -13.76 9.61 4.11
N LEU A 53 -13.97 9.48 2.80
CA LEU A 53 -13.63 8.31 2.01
C LEU A 53 -12.47 8.62 1.06
N ILE A 54 -11.48 7.73 1.03
CA ILE A 54 -10.40 7.69 0.03
C ILE A 54 -10.57 6.37 -0.72
N ILE A 55 -10.62 6.42 -2.06
CA ILE A 55 -10.73 5.22 -2.89
C ILE A 55 -9.32 4.82 -3.30
N ALA A 56 -8.94 3.58 -3.00
CA ALA A 56 -7.61 3.08 -3.30
C ALA A 56 -7.59 2.00 -4.36
N PHE A 57 -6.66 2.11 -5.30
CA PHE A 57 -6.54 1.18 -6.42
C PHE A 57 -5.32 0.28 -6.25
N PRO A 58 -5.50 -1.06 -6.20
CA PRO A 58 -4.42 -2.03 -6.17
C PRO A 58 -3.74 -2.13 -7.54
N MET A 59 -2.54 -2.72 -7.55
CA MET A 59 -1.81 -3.15 -8.74
C MET A 59 -1.55 -2.05 -9.77
N ILE A 60 -1.42 -0.81 -9.30
CA ILE A 60 -0.97 0.31 -10.13
C ILE A 60 0.42 0.01 -10.65
N SER A 61 0.64 0.35 -11.92
CA SER A 61 1.90 0.12 -12.63
C SER A 61 2.32 1.33 -13.45
N ARG A 62 1.37 2.15 -13.87
CA ARG A 62 1.57 3.34 -14.72
C ARG A 62 0.67 4.50 -14.26
N PRO A 63 1.04 5.76 -14.54
CA PRO A 63 0.21 6.91 -14.17
C PRO A 63 -1.20 6.86 -14.78
N GLU A 64 -1.34 6.32 -16.00
CA GLU A 64 -2.64 6.20 -16.68
C GLU A 64 -3.62 5.33 -15.91
N ASP A 65 -3.13 4.35 -15.14
CA ASP A 65 -3.97 3.47 -14.31
C ASP A 65 -4.79 4.29 -13.30
N ILE A 66 -4.25 5.40 -12.77
CA ILE A 66 -4.97 6.30 -11.86
C ILE A 66 -5.76 7.35 -12.64
N ALA A 67 -5.17 7.96 -13.66
CA ALA A 67 -5.82 9.00 -14.45
C ALA A 67 -7.16 8.52 -15.04
N MET A 68 -7.19 7.30 -15.59
CA MET A 68 -8.42 6.68 -16.13
C MET A 68 -9.49 6.48 -15.04
N GLN A 69 -9.09 6.10 -13.82
CA GLN A 69 -10.04 5.92 -12.72
C GLN A 69 -10.59 7.25 -12.22
N ARG A 70 -9.75 8.30 -12.18
CA ARG A 70 -10.17 9.66 -11.84
C ARG A 70 -11.24 10.14 -12.83
N GLU A 71 -10.98 10.01 -14.13
CA GLU A 71 -11.95 10.38 -15.16
C GLU A 71 -13.26 9.60 -15.05
N HIS A 72 -13.17 8.29 -14.80
CA HIS A 72 -14.34 7.44 -14.64
C HIS A 72 -15.17 7.82 -13.41
N ILE A 73 -14.52 8.08 -12.26
CA ILE A 73 -15.17 8.56 -11.03
C ILE A 73 -15.80 9.93 -11.25
N LEU A 74 -15.15 10.86 -11.95
CA LEU A 74 -15.69 12.17 -12.29
C LEU A 74 -17.00 12.06 -13.11
N LYS A 75 -16.99 11.22 -14.15
CA LYS A 75 -18.19 10.95 -14.98
C LYS A 75 -19.31 10.33 -14.14
N MET A 76 -18.98 9.36 -13.30
CA MET A 76 -19.92 8.67 -12.41
C MET A 76 -20.51 9.62 -11.37
N THR A 77 -19.69 10.47 -10.77
CA THR A 77 -20.07 11.49 -9.79
C THR A 77 -21.06 12.48 -10.41
N LYS A 78 -20.77 13.02 -11.60
CA LYS A 78 -21.69 13.92 -12.34
C LYS A 78 -23.06 13.29 -12.61
N ARG A 79 -23.10 11.98 -12.92
CA ARG A 79 -24.34 11.25 -13.14
C ARG A 79 -25.13 11.07 -11.83
N LEU A 80 -24.45 10.69 -10.76
CA LEU A 80 -25.08 10.38 -9.47
C LEU A 80 -25.48 11.61 -8.67
N ASP A 81 -24.79 12.75 -8.83
CA ASP A 81 -25.13 14.02 -8.17
C ASP A 81 -26.57 14.48 -8.52
N ARG A 82 -27.07 14.07 -9.69
CA ARG A 82 -28.46 14.34 -10.14
C ARG A 82 -29.51 13.55 -9.35
N THR A 83 -29.16 12.39 -8.80
CA THR A 83 -30.10 11.47 -8.14
C THR A 83 -29.80 11.25 -6.66
N HIS A 84 -28.61 11.64 -6.20
CA HIS A 84 -28.12 11.45 -4.83
C HIS A 84 -27.44 12.72 -4.32
N ARG A 85 -28.15 13.51 -3.49
CA ARG A 85 -27.68 14.80 -2.97
C ARG A 85 -26.44 14.73 -2.06
N SER A 86 -26.07 13.54 -1.57
CA SER A 86 -24.96 13.37 -0.63
C SER A 86 -23.61 13.14 -1.31
N VAL A 87 -23.55 12.90 -2.62
CA VAL A 87 -22.29 12.55 -3.30
C VAL A 87 -21.28 13.70 -3.21
N LYS A 88 -20.04 13.42 -2.77
CA LYS A 88 -18.95 14.39 -2.81
C LYS A 88 -18.41 14.52 -4.22
N ARG A 89 -18.15 15.76 -4.62
CA ARG A 89 -17.61 16.09 -5.96
C ARG A 89 -16.14 15.72 -6.12
N ASP A 90 -15.39 15.82 -5.03
CA ASP A 90 -13.98 15.50 -5.00
C ASP A 90 -13.73 14.37 -4.01
N ILE A 91 -13.35 13.21 -4.56
CA ILE A 91 -13.10 11.99 -3.80
C ILE A 91 -11.61 11.68 -3.98
N PRO A 92 -10.80 11.76 -2.91
CA PRO A 92 -9.37 11.53 -3.03
C PRO A 92 -9.06 10.09 -3.45
N LEU A 93 -8.04 9.96 -4.30
CA LEU A 93 -7.58 8.69 -4.84
C LEU A 93 -6.24 8.28 -4.23
N CYS A 94 -6.12 7.00 -3.90
CA CYS A 94 -4.90 6.41 -3.38
C CYS A 94 -4.33 5.38 -4.36
N ALA A 95 -3.07 5.53 -4.75
CA ALA A 95 -2.37 4.51 -5.53
C ALA A 95 -1.71 3.49 -4.60
N PHE A 96 -1.92 2.19 -4.83
CA PHE A 96 -1.11 1.18 -4.16
C PHE A 96 0.22 1.00 -4.91
N ILE A 97 1.31 1.30 -4.22
CA ILE A 97 2.67 1.06 -4.71
C ILE A 97 3.06 -0.35 -4.28
N GLU A 98 2.72 -1.31 -5.13
CA GLU A 98 2.89 -2.74 -4.85
C GLU A 98 3.46 -3.55 -6.02
N THR A 99 3.82 -2.87 -7.10
CA THR A 99 4.51 -3.45 -8.27
C THR A 99 5.87 -2.77 -8.46
N PRO A 100 6.90 -3.48 -8.96
CA PRO A 100 8.17 -2.85 -9.33
C PRO A 100 7.99 -1.72 -10.35
N ALA A 101 7.08 -1.89 -11.32
CA ALA A 101 6.75 -0.87 -12.32
C ALA A 101 6.31 0.44 -11.67
N ALA A 102 5.42 0.38 -10.66
CA ALA A 102 5.00 1.58 -9.93
C ALA A 102 6.13 2.24 -9.14
N VAL A 103 7.13 1.48 -8.67
CA VAL A 103 8.31 2.09 -8.01
C VAL A 103 9.13 2.90 -9.01
N PHE A 104 9.31 2.40 -10.23
CA PHE A 104 10.03 3.14 -11.27
C PHE A 104 9.24 4.36 -11.76
N ALA A 105 7.96 4.19 -12.08
CA ALA A 105 7.05 5.25 -12.55
C ALA A 105 6.45 6.12 -11.43
N LEU A 106 7.05 6.11 -10.24
CA LEU A 106 6.44 6.72 -9.06
C LEU A 106 6.27 8.24 -9.18
N GLU A 107 7.18 8.97 -9.84
CA GLU A 107 7.05 10.44 -9.94
C GLU A 107 5.74 10.79 -10.66
N GLU A 108 5.49 10.15 -11.80
CA GLU A 108 4.32 10.37 -12.64
C GLU A 108 3.05 9.86 -11.94
N ILE A 109 3.11 8.71 -11.25
CA ILE A 109 1.97 8.21 -10.47
C ILE A 109 1.58 9.19 -9.35
N LEU A 110 2.56 9.81 -8.70
CA LEU A 110 2.33 10.79 -7.63
C LEU A 110 1.62 12.06 -8.14
N ASP A 111 1.77 12.42 -9.42
CA ASP A 111 1.03 13.55 -10.00
C ASP A 111 -0.46 13.25 -10.18
N GLU A 112 -0.81 11.96 -10.36
CA GLU A 112 -2.18 11.54 -10.63
C GLU A 112 -2.98 11.15 -9.39
N CYS A 113 -2.34 10.92 -8.24
CA CYS A 113 -2.97 10.48 -6.99
C CYS A 113 -2.84 11.49 -5.83
N ASP A 114 -3.72 11.39 -4.85
CA ASP A 114 -3.75 12.25 -3.67
C ASP A 114 -2.98 11.63 -2.49
N TYR A 115 -2.99 10.29 -2.43
CA TYR A 115 -2.34 9.48 -1.40
C TYR A 115 -1.61 8.30 -2.04
N ILE A 116 -0.63 7.73 -1.34
CA ILE A 116 -0.08 6.43 -1.70
C ILE A 116 -0.13 5.45 -0.53
N ASN A 117 -0.25 4.16 -0.88
CA ASN A 117 -0.14 3.08 0.08
C ASN A 117 0.85 2.02 -0.41
N ILE A 118 1.88 1.74 0.38
CA ILE A 118 2.87 0.70 0.06
C ILE A 118 2.31 -0.66 0.46
N GLY A 119 2.08 -1.52 -0.53
CA GLY A 119 1.62 -2.90 -0.35
C GLY A 119 2.82 -3.86 -0.24
N THR A 120 3.40 -4.01 0.95
CA THR A 120 4.72 -4.66 1.08
C THR A 120 4.72 -6.13 0.73
N ASN A 121 3.61 -6.84 0.98
CA ASN A 121 3.55 -8.28 0.68
C ASN A 121 3.71 -8.55 -0.81
N ASP A 122 3.05 -7.74 -1.62
CA ASP A 122 2.97 -7.92 -3.07
C ASP A 122 4.22 -7.34 -3.73
N LEU A 123 4.69 -6.18 -3.25
CA LEU A 123 5.94 -5.57 -3.68
C LEU A 123 7.13 -6.50 -3.44
N LEU A 124 7.29 -7.01 -2.22
CA LEU A 124 8.42 -7.86 -1.87
C LEU A 124 8.32 -9.26 -2.49
N SER A 125 7.09 -9.77 -2.70
CA SER A 125 6.87 -11.00 -3.46
C SER A 125 7.43 -10.90 -4.88
N LEU A 126 7.16 -9.78 -5.56
CA LEU A 126 7.65 -9.54 -6.92
C LEU A 126 9.15 -9.23 -6.95
N VAL A 127 9.65 -8.40 -6.02
CA VAL A 127 11.08 -8.02 -5.96
C VAL A 127 11.99 -9.20 -5.65
N TYR A 128 11.58 -10.09 -4.74
CA TYR A 128 12.38 -11.27 -4.37
C TYR A 128 12.02 -12.54 -5.15
N ALA A 129 11.11 -12.46 -6.11
CA ALA A 129 10.58 -13.62 -6.84
C ALA A 129 10.13 -14.77 -5.91
N ARG A 130 9.43 -14.42 -4.83
CA ARG A 130 8.90 -15.37 -3.82
C ARG A 130 7.38 -15.33 -3.81
N SER A 131 6.72 -16.47 -3.55
CA SER A 131 5.25 -16.51 -3.50
C SER A 131 4.69 -15.63 -2.38
N ARG A 132 3.52 -15.02 -2.60
CA ARG A 132 2.85 -14.19 -1.59
C ARG A 132 2.59 -14.96 -0.29
N GLN A 133 2.22 -16.24 -0.40
CA GLN A 133 2.02 -17.10 0.78
C GLN A 133 3.29 -17.21 1.62
N LEU A 134 4.43 -17.45 0.95
CA LEU A 134 5.73 -17.50 1.63
C LEU A 134 6.06 -16.15 2.28
N ILE A 135 5.83 -15.03 1.59
CA ILE A 135 6.07 -13.70 2.17
C ILE A 135 5.23 -13.46 3.43
N ARG A 136 3.95 -13.86 3.39
CA ARG A 136 3.01 -13.67 4.51
C ARG A 136 3.34 -14.53 5.74
N THR A 137 3.96 -15.69 5.54
CA THR A 137 4.38 -16.60 6.62
C THR A 137 5.84 -16.42 7.02
N SER A 138 6.63 -15.72 6.20
CA SER A 138 8.05 -15.44 6.47
C SER A 138 8.22 -14.58 7.72
N ASN A 139 9.33 -14.78 8.41
CA ASN A 139 9.73 -13.84 9.45
C ASN A 139 10.06 -12.49 8.79
N SER A 140 9.51 -11.39 9.32
CA SER A 140 9.81 -10.04 8.83
C SER A 140 11.33 -9.77 8.70
N GLU A 141 12.15 -10.41 9.54
CA GLU A 141 13.60 -10.32 9.48
C GLU A 141 14.20 -10.74 8.14
N ASP A 142 13.55 -11.63 7.39
CA ASP A 142 14.01 -12.05 6.07
C ASP A 142 14.01 -10.91 5.05
N PHE A 143 13.21 -9.88 5.31
CA PHE A 143 13.12 -8.68 4.50
C PHE A 143 14.05 -7.56 4.95
N LEU A 144 14.80 -7.72 6.06
CA LEU A 144 15.83 -6.77 6.50
C LEU A 144 17.08 -6.83 5.63
N GLN A 145 16.91 -6.48 4.37
CA GLN A 145 17.91 -6.54 3.32
C GLN A 145 18.10 -5.14 2.74
N PRO A 146 19.30 -4.77 2.27
CA PRO A 146 19.54 -3.46 1.67
C PRO A 146 18.53 -3.10 0.56
N PRO A 147 18.17 -3.99 -0.39
CA PRO A 147 17.20 -3.66 -1.44
C PRO A 147 15.81 -3.27 -0.89
N THR A 148 15.34 -3.94 0.16
CA THR A 148 14.07 -3.58 0.81
C THR A 148 14.14 -2.16 1.37
N LEU A 149 15.22 -1.83 2.08
CA LEU A 149 15.39 -0.51 2.69
C LEU A 149 15.51 0.57 1.62
N MET A 150 16.26 0.32 0.55
CA MET A 150 16.41 1.25 -0.58
C MET A 150 15.08 1.52 -1.29
N ILE A 151 14.27 0.47 -1.54
CA ILE A 151 12.96 0.62 -2.20
C ILE A 151 12.02 1.43 -1.31
N LEU A 152 11.90 1.08 -0.02
CA LEU A 152 11.04 1.82 0.91
C LEU A 152 11.47 3.28 1.04
N ARG A 153 12.78 3.53 1.19
CA ARG A 153 13.34 4.88 1.26
C ARG A 153 13.02 5.69 0.01
N SER A 154 13.26 5.12 -1.17
CA SER A 154 12.99 5.75 -2.46
C SER A 154 11.52 6.16 -2.59
N ILE A 155 10.59 5.27 -2.23
CA ILE A 155 9.15 5.56 -2.30
C ILE A 155 8.77 6.68 -1.32
N ILE A 156 9.19 6.57 -0.06
CA ILE A 156 8.82 7.51 0.99
C ILE A 156 9.40 8.90 0.71
N ASP A 157 10.68 8.99 0.32
CA ASP A 157 11.32 10.27 0.03
C ASP A 157 10.67 10.98 -1.17
N ARG A 158 10.39 10.27 -2.26
CA ARG A 158 9.77 10.84 -3.46
C ARG A 158 8.34 11.33 -3.18
N ALA A 159 7.56 10.54 -2.44
CA ALA A 159 6.22 10.95 -2.03
C ALA A 159 6.23 12.16 -1.10
N ASN A 160 7.11 12.17 -0.09
CA ASN A 160 7.28 13.29 0.83
C ASN A 160 7.71 14.57 0.10
N LYS A 161 8.63 14.47 -0.87
CA LYS A 161 9.04 15.61 -1.71
C LYS A 161 7.88 16.20 -2.51
N LYS A 162 6.92 15.38 -2.96
CA LYS A 162 5.69 15.83 -3.61
C LYS A 162 4.54 16.16 -2.65
N GLY A 163 4.78 16.15 -1.34
CA GLY A 163 3.77 16.41 -0.32
C GLY A 163 2.66 15.35 -0.25
N LYS A 164 2.89 14.15 -0.80
CA LYS A 164 1.91 13.06 -0.81
C LYS A 164 2.05 12.23 0.46
N LYS A 165 0.93 11.98 1.12
CA LYS A 165 0.90 11.18 2.35
C LYS A 165 1.13 9.71 2.05
N VAL A 166 2.02 9.08 2.81
CA VAL A 166 2.42 7.68 2.64
C VAL A 166 1.86 6.80 3.75
N THR A 167 1.07 5.81 3.36
CA THR A 167 0.67 4.72 4.24
C THR A 167 1.45 3.45 3.89
N LEU A 168 1.82 2.65 4.88
CA LEU A 168 2.39 1.32 4.65
C LEU A 168 1.50 0.25 5.27
N CYS A 169 1.20 -0.80 4.50
CA CYS A 169 0.47 -1.97 4.96
C CYS A 169 1.21 -3.27 4.58
N GLY A 170 0.92 -4.36 5.28
CA GLY A 170 1.48 -5.68 5.00
C GLY A 170 2.31 -6.24 6.16
N GLY A 171 2.99 -7.36 5.91
CA GLY A 171 3.63 -8.17 6.95
C GLY A 171 4.70 -7.44 7.75
N ILE A 172 5.41 -6.49 7.14
CA ILE A 172 6.47 -5.72 7.83
C ILE A 172 5.92 -4.53 8.63
N ALA A 173 4.66 -4.12 8.41
CA ALA A 173 4.05 -2.94 9.05
C ALA A 173 4.01 -3.05 10.58
N ALA A 174 3.80 -4.27 11.09
CA ALA A 174 3.73 -4.54 12.52
C ALA A 174 5.05 -5.04 13.13
N SER A 175 6.13 -5.08 12.34
CA SER A 175 7.42 -5.63 12.80
C SER A 175 8.16 -4.63 13.69
N PRO A 176 8.51 -4.97 14.95
CA PRO A 176 9.27 -4.09 15.83
C PRO A 176 10.59 -3.62 15.22
N LYS A 177 11.22 -4.44 14.37
CA LYS A 177 12.47 -4.11 13.68
C LYS A 177 12.30 -3.13 12.52
N PHE A 178 11.13 -3.11 11.87
CA PHE A 178 10.85 -2.14 10.81
C PHE A 178 10.30 -0.82 11.32
N LEU A 179 9.59 -0.78 12.45
CA LEU A 179 9.04 0.46 12.99
C LEU A 179 10.07 1.61 13.12
N PRO A 180 11.25 1.44 13.76
CA PRO A 180 12.23 2.53 13.85
C PRO A 180 12.79 2.93 12.48
N ILE A 181 12.87 2.00 11.54
CA ILE A 181 13.30 2.27 10.17
C ILE A 181 12.27 3.15 9.47
N LEU A 182 10.99 2.76 9.50
CA LEU A 182 9.89 3.47 8.84
C LEU A 182 9.72 4.88 9.41
N ILE A 183 9.81 5.04 10.73
CA ILE A 183 9.79 6.34 11.39
C ILE A 183 11.00 7.18 10.96
N GLY A 184 12.19 6.59 10.92
CA GLY A 184 13.40 7.28 10.49
C GLY A 184 13.39 7.72 9.02
N MET A 185 12.67 6.98 8.17
CA MET A 185 12.42 7.32 6.76
C MET A 185 11.33 8.40 6.59
N GLY A 186 10.54 8.68 7.63
CA GLY A 186 9.47 9.68 7.58
C GLY A 186 8.16 9.16 6.99
N ILE A 187 7.76 7.94 7.32
CA ILE A 187 6.40 7.43 7.01
C ILE A 187 5.32 8.27 7.72
N ASP A 188 4.18 8.51 7.07
CA ASP A 188 3.05 9.20 7.73
C ASP A 188 2.14 8.24 8.49
N ASN A 189 1.81 7.10 7.89
CA ASN A 189 0.80 6.18 8.42
C ASN A 189 1.26 4.71 8.32
N ILE A 190 0.91 3.92 9.34
CA ILE A 190 1.14 2.48 9.36
C ILE A 190 -0.21 1.79 9.57
N SER A 191 -0.61 0.94 8.62
CA SER A 191 -1.85 0.17 8.68
C SER A 191 -1.56 -1.26 9.12
N VAL A 192 -2.14 -1.65 10.26
CA VAL A 192 -1.94 -2.97 10.89
C VAL A 192 -3.26 -3.65 11.20
N GLU A 193 -3.21 -4.98 11.37
CA GLU A 193 -4.34 -5.74 11.88
C GLU A 193 -4.70 -5.31 13.30
N LEU A 194 -5.99 -5.38 13.66
CA LEU A 194 -6.49 -4.94 14.96
C LEU A 194 -5.76 -5.60 16.15
N LYS A 195 -5.43 -6.90 16.03
CA LYS A 195 -4.67 -7.64 17.04
C LYS A 195 -3.25 -7.08 17.31
N SER A 196 -2.67 -6.40 16.32
CA SER A 196 -1.34 -5.82 16.39
C SER A 196 -1.36 -4.35 16.83
N TYR A 197 -2.53 -3.69 16.80
CA TYR A 197 -2.67 -2.25 17.04
C TYR A 197 -2.05 -1.81 18.37
N THR A 198 -2.44 -2.44 19.49
CA THR A 198 -1.97 -2.05 20.83
C THR A 198 -0.45 -2.20 20.97
N ARG A 199 0.10 -3.31 20.45
CA ARG A 199 1.55 -3.56 20.48
C ARG A 199 2.31 -2.52 19.65
N VAL A 200 1.89 -2.29 18.40
CA VAL A 200 2.52 -1.32 17.50
C VAL A 200 2.42 0.09 18.05
N ARG A 201 1.27 0.48 18.59
CA ARG A 201 1.09 1.78 19.24
C ARG A 201 2.04 1.96 20.42
N SER A 202 2.17 0.96 21.30
CA SER A 202 3.10 0.99 22.44
C SER A 202 4.57 1.12 22.01
N LEU A 203 4.95 0.39 20.95
CA LEU A 203 6.28 0.48 20.33
C LEU A 203 6.57 1.89 19.83
N LEU A 204 5.63 2.48 19.07
CA LEU A 204 5.79 3.81 18.49
C LEU A 204 6.02 4.88 19.55
N TYR A 205 5.36 4.81 20.72
CA TYR A 205 5.57 5.77 21.82
C TYR A 205 6.97 5.71 22.44
N LYS A 206 7.71 4.62 22.26
CA LYS A 206 9.08 4.47 22.79
C LYS A 206 10.16 4.91 21.81
N LEU A 207 9.78 5.25 20.57
CA LEU A 207 10.71 5.59 19.51
C LEU A 207 10.92 7.11 19.44
N ASP A 208 12.17 7.53 19.52
CA ASP A 208 12.58 8.90 19.26
C ASP A 208 12.81 9.12 17.76
N PRO A 209 12.07 10.02 17.08
CA PRO A 209 12.18 10.23 15.65
C PRO A 209 13.58 10.62 15.17
N GLU A 210 14.32 11.44 15.93
CA GLU A 210 15.67 11.87 15.56
C GLU A 210 16.67 10.70 15.65
N ARG A 211 16.55 9.86 16.68
CA ARG A 211 17.34 8.64 16.82
C ARG A 211 17.05 7.67 15.68
N CYS A 212 15.78 7.52 15.31
CA CYS A 212 15.34 6.73 14.16
C CYS A 212 15.92 7.26 12.84
N ARG A 213 15.91 8.58 12.61
CA ARG A 213 16.55 9.18 11.43
C ARG A 213 18.04 8.88 11.38
N ARG A 214 18.76 9.04 12.51
CA ARG A 214 20.19 8.68 12.61
C ARG A 214 20.43 7.19 12.35
N LEU A 215 19.54 6.30 12.79
CA LEU A 215 19.61 4.87 12.50
C LEU A 215 19.56 4.61 11.00
N VAL A 216 18.58 5.18 10.28
CA VAL A 216 18.43 4.99 8.83
C VAL A 216 19.70 5.41 8.07
N LEU A 217 20.29 6.56 8.42
CA LEU A 217 21.56 7.02 7.82
C LEU A 217 22.74 6.05 8.03
N ARG A 218 22.74 5.26 9.11
CA ARG A 218 23.75 4.22 9.33
C ARG A 218 23.41 2.96 8.53
N LEU A 219 22.15 2.53 8.53
CA LEU A 219 21.68 1.36 7.79
C LEU A 219 21.94 1.48 6.28
N GLU A 220 21.83 2.68 5.70
CA GLU A 220 22.10 2.94 4.28
C GLU A 220 23.54 2.63 3.86
N LYS A 221 24.48 2.62 4.80
CA LYS A 221 25.89 2.29 4.53
C LYS A 221 26.16 0.78 4.55
N LEU A 222 25.23 -0.02 5.06
CA LEU A 222 25.40 -1.45 5.26
C LEU A 222 24.98 -2.23 4.02
N LYS A 223 25.80 -3.22 3.65
CA LYS A 223 25.61 -4.02 2.42
C LYS A 223 25.09 -5.43 2.68
N ALA A 224 24.92 -5.83 3.94
CA ALA A 224 24.49 -7.19 4.29
C ALA A 224 23.42 -7.21 5.39
N LYS A 225 22.47 -8.16 5.27
CA LYS A 225 21.43 -8.45 6.28
C LYS A 225 22.00 -8.55 7.69
N LYS A 226 23.09 -9.30 7.86
CA LYS A 226 23.71 -9.53 9.18
C LYS A 226 24.13 -8.24 9.88
N ASP A 227 24.61 -7.26 9.11
CA ASP A 227 25.08 -6.00 9.66
C ASP A 227 23.88 -5.10 10.01
N ILE A 228 22.84 -5.10 9.17
CA ILE A 228 21.56 -4.43 9.45
C ILE A 228 20.96 -4.96 10.76
N ILE A 229 20.92 -6.28 10.94
CA ILE A 229 20.40 -6.90 12.16
C ILE A 229 21.25 -6.50 13.37
N ARG A 230 22.57 -6.53 13.26
CA ARG A 230 23.47 -6.13 14.36
C ARG A 230 23.28 -4.66 14.76
N GLU A 231 23.12 -3.77 13.78
CA GLU A 231 22.87 -2.35 14.01
C GLU A 231 21.52 -2.13 14.70
N LEU A 232 20.47 -2.83 14.29
CA LEU A 232 19.15 -2.78 14.93
C LEU A 232 19.17 -3.33 16.35
N SER A 233 19.96 -4.38 16.60
CA SER A 233 20.13 -4.89 17.97
C SER A 233 20.80 -3.86 18.88
N SER A 234 21.82 -3.18 18.37
CA SER A 234 22.54 -2.11 19.09
C SER A 234 21.67 -0.88 19.35
N PHE A 235 20.67 -0.64 18.50
CA PHE A 235 19.66 0.41 18.71
C PHE A 235 18.75 0.11 19.91
N GLY A 236 18.70 -1.12 20.41
CA GLY A 236 17.82 -1.53 21.51
C GLY A 236 16.47 -2.06 21.03
N VAL A 237 16.39 -2.55 19.78
CA VAL A 237 15.20 -3.25 19.28
C VAL A 237 15.20 -4.73 19.72
N SER A 238 16.31 -5.21 20.29
CA SER A 238 16.44 -6.55 20.89
C SER A 238 15.66 -6.64 22.21
N GLY A 239 14.34 -6.72 22.15
CA GLY A 239 13.51 -6.98 23.34
C GLY A 239 12.22 -6.18 23.47
N ILE A 240 11.60 -5.77 22.35
CA ILE A 240 10.24 -5.19 22.34
C ILE A 240 9.27 -6.01 21.48
#